data_AF-A0A835TNR6-F1
#
_entry.id   AF-A0A835TNR6-F1
#
_cell.length_a   1.000
_cell.length_b   1.000
_cell.length_c   1.000
_cell.angle_alpha   90.00
_cell.angle_beta   90.00
_cell.angle_gamma   90.00
#
_symmetry.space_group_name_H-M   'P 1'
#
loop_
_entity.id
_entity.type
_entity.pdbx_description
1 polymer ?
#
loop_
_entity_poly.entity_id
_entity_poly.type
_entity_poly.pdbx_seq_one_letter_code
_entity_poly.pdbx_strand_id
1 'polypeptide(L)'
;MGFLLAAPLQLNASLNRVPEVEVEAFWDIVVSARALAEEDERPVAGARVDLVTAVDALTAKVAALPTHLCWPVLRRVILAALVQRRLSYGAFSPAASAAVGRLAVQLFRLHRTGAGRKGVIDFFHVSKAGGTSFCQMAKLNGCRTESFGARRNCLIRDFDDVPRWVNHSLHTSLAPTGLRTPWFANWGTKLRREMSCNLRKHFMLRRRYNIAANEFTLYGAQATPRNVHTCPGNLNVLQLRHPYTRLRSHIMWVWALYDHHFKEQAAAFFPSRGAAHWGELLPAATNNYYIRSLLGEQVYYLSAAELNGTHLAAARLALLQFDVLLLLEEPAMNELLFEMAVGWSLGFGEVHARTSSQLHEVGARGLPAADDWAALLQSNQLDMQLYRFGALLALLDSVVFDIAREAGLGAGYTALGRAAGGADGAGSGGGGGGGLKASDQAHPGDDENWEVVGGANITQRSCGFVSEYETERVVPAHIVIR
;
A
#
# COMPACT_ATOMS: atom_id res chain seq x y z
N MET A 1 5.09 -17.54 -7.22
CA MET A 1 4.54 -18.09 -8.48
C MET A 1 3.54 -19.20 -8.21
N GLY A 2 3.95 -20.36 -7.67
CA GLY A 2 3.02 -21.49 -7.41
C GLY A 2 1.75 -21.13 -6.63
N PHE A 3 1.87 -20.31 -5.57
CA PHE A 3 0.70 -19.81 -4.83
C PHE A 3 -0.28 -19.03 -5.74
N LEU A 4 0.22 -18.13 -6.60
CA LEU A 4 -0.65 -17.32 -7.49
C LEU A 4 -1.43 -18.18 -8.49
N LEU A 5 -0.83 -19.26 -8.99
CA LEU A 5 -1.47 -20.12 -9.98
C LEU A 5 -2.46 -21.10 -9.33
N ALA A 6 -2.28 -21.43 -8.05
CA ALA A 6 -3.20 -22.27 -7.26
C ALA A 6 -4.32 -21.47 -6.55
N ALA A 7 -4.04 -20.21 -6.19
CA ALA A 7 -4.90 -19.35 -5.39
C ALA A 7 -6.24 -18.93 -6.00
N PRO A 8 -6.47 -18.88 -7.34
CA PRO A 8 -7.73 -18.38 -7.87
C PRO A 8 -8.93 -19.12 -7.30
N LEU A 9 -8.90 -20.46 -7.31
CA LEU A 9 -9.95 -21.29 -6.70
C LEU A 9 -10.07 -21.09 -5.18
N GLN A 10 -8.95 -20.83 -4.50
CA GLN A 10 -8.93 -20.56 -3.07
C GLN A 10 -9.54 -19.20 -2.72
N LEU A 11 -9.47 -18.20 -3.60
CA LEU A 11 -10.10 -16.89 -3.38
C LEU A 11 -11.60 -17.06 -3.16
N ASN A 12 -12.28 -17.80 -4.04
CA ASN A 12 -13.72 -18.06 -3.91
C ASN A 12 -14.09 -18.79 -2.61
N ALA A 13 -13.28 -19.76 -2.19
CA ALA A 13 -13.54 -20.55 -0.98
C ALA A 13 -13.18 -19.82 0.33
N SER A 14 -12.25 -18.87 0.28
CA SER A 14 -11.62 -18.28 1.47
C SER A 14 -12.02 -16.83 1.70
N LEU A 15 -12.41 -16.10 0.65
CA LEU A 15 -12.77 -14.68 0.71
C LEU A 15 -14.06 -14.44 -0.07
N ASN A 16 -15.08 -13.96 0.64
CA ASN A 16 -16.42 -13.77 0.08
C ASN A 16 -16.56 -12.50 -0.79
N ARG A 17 -15.51 -11.70 -0.98
CA ARG A 17 -15.61 -10.31 -1.49
C ARG A 17 -14.48 -9.90 -2.44
N VAL A 18 -14.05 -10.79 -3.32
CA VAL A 18 -13.13 -10.41 -4.42
C VAL A 18 -13.98 -10.10 -5.67
N PRO A 19 -14.14 -8.83 -6.09
CA PRO A 19 -15.09 -8.47 -7.16
C PRO A 19 -14.79 -9.16 -8.49
N GLU A 20 -13.52 -9.43 -8.77
CA GLU A 20 -13.09 -10.06 -10.03
C GLU A 20 -13.67 -11.47 -10.19
N VAL A 21 -13.80 -12.26 -9.11
CA VAL A 21 -14.20 -13.66 -9.20
C VAL A 21 -15.70 -13.84 -9.47
N GLU A 22 -16.48 -12.78 -9.30
CA GLU A 22 -17.92 -12.73 -9.61
C GLU A 22 -18.18 -12.57 -11.12
N VAL A 23 -17.17 -12.19 -11.89
CA VAL A 23 -17.29 -12.04 -13.34
C VAL A 23 -16.92 -13.36 -14.01
N GLU A 24 -17.87 -13.97 -14.73
CA GLU A 24 -17.70 -15.29 -15.38
C GLU A 24 -16.42 -15.38 -16.22
N ALA A 25 -16.12 -14.34 -17.01
CA ALA A 25 -14.94 -14.27 -17.86
C ALA A 25 -13.60 -14.35 -17.10
N PHE A 26 -13.58 -14.03 -15.80
CA PHE A 26 -12.37 -14.14 -14.96
C PHE A 26 -11.79 -15.55 -15.00
N TRP A 27 -12.63 -16.57 -14.83
CA TRP A 27 -12.18 -17.95 -14.72
C TRP A 27 -11.64 -18.49 -16.04
N ASP A 28 -12.30 -18.16 -17.15
CA ASP A 28 -11.83 -18.51 -18.49
C ASP A 28 -10.45 -17.89 -18.79
N ILE A 29 -10.24 -16.63 -18.40
CA ILE A 29 -8.95 -15.96 -18.56
C ILE A 29 -7.89 -16.58 -17.64
N VAL A 30 -8.22 -16.92 -16.39
CA VAL A 30 -7.28 -17.60 -15.48
C VAL A 30 -6.85 -18.96 -16.03
N VAL A 31 -7.79 -19.75 -16.55
CA VAL A 31 -7.49 -21.04 -17.20
C VAL A 31 -6.58 -20.83 -18.41
N SER A 32 -6.92 -19.87 -19.26
CA SER A 32 -6.11 -19.52 -20.44
C SER A 32 -4.69 -19.08 -20.06
N ALA A 33 -4.55 -18.26 -19.03
CA ALA A 33 -3.26 -17.83 -18.50
C ALA A 33 -2.45 -19.02 -17.96
N ARG A 34 -3.06 -19.91 -17.18
CA ARG A 34 -2.37 -21.09 -16.64
C ARG A 34 -1.86 -22.03 -17.72
N ALA A 35 -2.62 -22.25 -18.79
CA ALA A 35 -2.17 -23.03 -19.93
C ALA A 35 -0.85 -22.50 -20.50
N LEU A 36 -0.69 -21.16 -20.56
CA LEU A 36 0.57 -20.55 -21.00
C LEU A 36 1.78 -20.92 -20.13
N ALA A 37 1.60 -21.28 -18.86
CA ALA A 37 2.69 -21.63 -17.95
C ALA A 37 3.03 -23.13 -17.98
N GLU A 38 2.02 -23.98 -18.15
CA GLU A 38 2.11 -25.43 -18.03
C GLU A 38 2.54 -26.11 -19.34
N GLU A 39 2.37 -25.46 -20.49
CA GLU A 39 2.72 -26.04 -21.78
C GLU A 39 4.23 -26.24 -21.95
N ASP A 40 4.63 -27.51 -21.98
CA ASP A 40 5.97 -27.96 -22.34
C ASP A 40 6.25 -27.62 -23.80
N GLU A 41 7.30 -26.86 -24.05
CA GLU A 41 7.83 -26.73 -25.42
C GLU A 41 8.46 -28.02 -25.94
N ARG A 42 8.53 -29.07 -25.10
CA ARG A 42 8.92 -30.39 -25.55
C ARG A 42 7.89 -30.94 -26.54
N PRO A 43 8.33 -31.37 -27.74
CA PRO A 43 7.45 -31.89 -28.76
C PRO A 43 6.93 -33.27 -28.33
N VAL A 44 5.82 -33.29 -27.59
CA VAL A 44 4.99 -34.49 -27.49
C VAL A 44 4.06 -34.46 -28.69
N ALA A 45 4.48 -35.15 -29.74
CA ALA A 45 3.72 -35.54 -30.93
C ALA A 45 2.37 -34.80 -31.17
N GLY A 46 2.45 -33.59 -31.73
CA GLY A 46 1.40 -33.11 -32.64
C GLY A 46 0.39 -32.09 -32.12
N ALA A 47 0.85 -30.98 -31.55
CA ALA A 47 0.35 -29.61 -31.84
C ALA A 47 1.09 -28.63 -30.93
N ARG A 48 2.07 -27.90 -31.46
CA ARG A 48 2.71 -26.82 -30.72
C ARG A 48 1.70 -25.68 -30.62
N VAL A 49 1.31 -25.31 -29.41
CA VAL A 49 0.50 -24.10 -29.22
C VAL A 49 1.38 -22.92 -29.61
N ASP A 50 0.94 -22.20 -30.64
CA ASP A 50 1.59 -20.96 -31.02
C ASP A 50 1.36 -19.93 -29.92
N LEU A 51 2.43 -19.63 -29.17
CA LEU A 51 2.42 -18.69 -28.05
C LEU A 51 1.88 -17.31 -28.48
N VAL A 52 2.17 -16.89 -29.72
CA VAL A 52 1.65 -15.61 -30.25
C VAL A 52 0.13 -15.65 -30.32
N THR A 53 -0.42 -16.66 -30.98
CA THR A 53 -1.87 -16.89 -31.08
C THR A 53 -2.53 -17.00 -29.69
N ALA A 54 -1.92 -17.74 -28.76
CA ALA A 54 -2.47 -17.91 -27.41
C ALA A 54 -2.48 -16.59 -26.61
N VAL A 55 -1.41 -15.79 -26.69
CA VAL A 55 -1.32 -14.48 -26.03
C VAL A 55 -2.27 -13.45 -26.67
N ASP A 56 -2.44 -13.47 -27.99
CA ASP A 56 -3.38 -12.59 -28.69
C ASP A 56 -4.84 -12.95 -28.35
N ALA A 57 -5.17 -14.24 -28.28
CA ALA A 57 -6.48 -14.70 -27.81
C ALA A 57 -6.74 -14.26 -26.36
N LEU A 58 -5.75 -14.37 -25.48
CA LEU A 58 -5.84 -13.89 -24.10
C LEU A 58 -6.05 -12.36 -24.05
N THR A 59 -5.35 -11.61 -24.91
CA THR A 59 -5.50 -10.15 -25.04
C THR A 59 -6.92 -9.76 -25.43
N ALA A 60 -7.52 -10.48 -26.39
CA ALA A 60 -8.90 -10.25 -26.80
C ALA A 60 -9.88 -10.49 -25.64
N LYS A 61 -9.69 -11.55 -24.85
CA LYS A 61 -10.51 -11.81 -23.64
C LYS A 61 -10.38 -10.70 -22.61
N VAL A 62 -9.15 -10.23 -22.32
CA VAL A 62 -8.91 -9.12 -21.40
C VAL A 62 -9.55 -7.82 -21.89
N ALA A 63 -9.55 -7.56 -23.21
CA ALA A 63 -10.18 -6.38 -23.79
C ALA A 63 -11.71 -6.34 -23.64
N ALA A 64 -12.35 -7.51 -23.49
CA ALA A 64 -13.79 -7.63 -23.28
C ALA A 64 -14.22 -7.45 -21.82
N LEU A 65 -13.27 -7.32 -20.87
CA LEU A 65 -13.59 -7.23 -19.45
C LEU A 65 -14.28 -5.91 -19.06
N PRO A 66 -15.14 -5.93 -18.03
CA PRO A 66 -15.69 -4.72 -17.44
C PRO A 66 -14.61 -3.72 -17.01
N THR A 67 -14.76 -2.47 -17.44
CA THR A 67 -13.78 -1.39 -17.20
C THR A 67 -13.96 -0.65 -15.88
N HIS A 68 -14.84 -1.10 -15.00
CA HIS A 68 -15.08 -0.47 -13.69
C HIS A 68 -14.21 -1.06 -12.56
N LEU A 69 -13.44 -2.12 -12.84
CA LEU A 69 -12.47 -2.72 -11.92
C LEU A 69 -11.04 -2.51 -12.44
N CYS A 70 -10.05 -2.56 -11.55
CA CYS A 70 -8.62 -2.48 -11.93
C CYS A 70 -7.96 -3.82 -12.23
N TRP A 71 -8.66 -4.93 -11.94
CA TRP A 71 -8.23 -6.31 -12.17
C TRP A 71 -6.84 -6.70 -11.63
N PRO A 72 -6.45 -6.30 -10.40
CA PRO A 72 -5.14 -6.65 -9.84
C PRO A 72 -4.89 -8.16 -9.74
N VAL A 73 -5.89 -8.97 -9.37
CA VAL A 73 -5.70 -10.43 -9.23
C VAL A 73 -5.40 -11.04 -10.60
N LEU A 74 -6.26 -10.77 -11.57
CA LEU A 74 -6.14 -11.28 -12.93
C LEU A 74 -4.80 -10.85 -13.57
N ARG A 75 -4.45 -9.56 -13.47
CA ARG A 75 -3.19 -9.03 -14.00
C ARG A 75 -1.98 -9.78 -13.43
N ARG A 76 -1.96 -10.01 -12.12
CA ARG A 76 -0.87 -10.73 -11.44
C ARG A 76 -0.82 -12.21 -11.84
N VAL A 77 -1.97 -12.87 -12.02
CA VAL A 77 -2.03 -14.27 -12.49
C VAL A 77 -1.51 -14.40 -13.92
N ILE A 78 -1.96 -13.54 -14.83
CA ILE A 78 -1.53 -13.52 -16.24
C ILE A 78 -0.01 -13.32 -16.32
N LEU A 79 0.50 -12.27 -15.69
CA LEU A 79 1.93 -12.01 -15.75
C LEU A 79 2.73 -13.09 -15.04
N ALA A 80 2.21 -13.65 -13.94
CA ALA A 80 2.87 -14.75 -13.28
C ALA A 80 3.03 -15.96 -14.20
N ALA A 81 2.00 -16.32 -14.96
CA ALA A 81 2.08 -17.41 -15.92
C ALA A 81 3.13 -17.14 -17.01
N LEU A 82 3.16 -15.92 -17.57
CA LEU A 82 4.15 -15.52 -18.58
C LEU A 82 5.59 -15.54 -18.05
N VAL A 83 5.81 -15.04 -16.83
CA VAL A 83 7.13 -15.07 -16.19
C VAL A 83 7.55 -16.52 -15.93
N GLN A 84 6.65 -17.37 -15.43
CA GLN A 84 6.93 -18.79 -15.24
C GLN A 84 7.32 -19.48 -16.55
N ARG A 85 6.60 -19.18 -17.64
CA ARG A 85 6.90 -19.67 -18.98
C ARG A 85 8.30 -19.22 -19.43
N ARG A 86 8.63 -17.93 -19.31
CA ARG A 86 9.96 -17.42 -19.65
C ARG A 86 11.07 -18.09 -18.83
N LEU A 87 10.86 -18.28 -17.53
CA LEU A 87 11.85 -18.92 -16.65
C LEU A 87 12.05 -20.40 -16.97
N SER A 88 11.00 -21.09 -17.43
CA SER A 88 11.05 -22.53 -17.67
C SER A 88 11.59 -22.89 -19.06
N TYR A 89 11.41 -22.02 -20.06
CA TYR A 89 11.72 -22.32 -21.47
C TYR A 89 12.58 -21.27 -22.18
N GLY A 90 13.02 -20.23 -21.47
CA GLY A 90 13.91 -19.20 -21.99
C GLY A 90 13.20 -17.96 -22.54
N ALA A 91 13.97 -17.14 -23.26
CA ALA A 91 13.48 -15.87 -23.77
C ALA A 91 12.39 -16.05 -24.84
N PHE A 92 11.41 -15.13 -24.85
CA PHE A 92 10.40 -15.09 -25.89
C PHE A 92 11.01 -14.70 -27.24
N SER A 93 10.45 -15.24 -28.33
CA SER A 93 10.76 -14.75 -29.67
C SER A 93 10.36 -13.27 -29.82
N PRO A 94 10.86 -12.54 -30.83
CA PRO A 94 10.45 -11.16 -31.06
C PRO A 94 8.93 -11.00 -31.25
N ALA A 95 8.30 -11.93 -31.99
CA ALA A 95 6.85 -11.91 -32.21
C ALA A 95 6.07 -12.17 -30.91
N ALA A 96 6.49 -13.13 -30.10
CA ALA A 96 5.87 -13.41 -28.80
C ALA A 96 6.08 -12.24 -27.81
N SER A 97 7.25 -11.61 -27.82
CA SER A 97 7.53 -10.40 -27.02
C SER A 97 6.59 -9.24 -27.40
N ALA A 98 6.36 -9.03 -28.70
CA ALA A 98 5.40 -8.02 -29.17
C ALA A 98 3.96 -8.33 -28.74
N ALA A 99 3.55 -9.60 -28.77
CA ALA A 99 2.23 -10.03 -28.29
C ALA A 99 2.07 -9.80 -26.78
N VAL A 100 3.08 -10.17 -25.98
CA VAL A 100 3.11 -9.89 -24.53
C VAL A 100 3.08 -8.38 -24.25
N GLY A 101 3.77 -7.58 -25.07
CA GLY A 101 3.71 -6.12 -25.01
C GLY A 101 2.30 -5.56 -25.18
N ARG A 102 1.56 -6.04 -26.20
CA ARG A 102 0.16 -5.67 -26.43
C ARG A 102 -0.74 -6.05 -25.25
N LEU A 103 -0.55 -7.26 -24.71
CA LEU A 103 -1.30 -7.72 -23.54
C LEU A 103 -1.03 -6.84 -22.30
N ALA A 104 0.22 -6.51 -22.02
CA ALA A 104 0.59 -5.62 -20.91
C ALA A 104 -0.02 -4.23 -21.06
N VAL A 105 0.03 -3.66 -22.27
CA VAL A 105 -0.64 -2.39 -22.61
C VAL A 105 -2.14 -2.47 -22.35
N GLN A 106 -2.80 -3.56 -22.76
CA GLN A 106 -4.23 -3.75 -22.54
C GLN A 106 -4.58 -3.87 -21.05
N LEU A 107 -3.77 -4.60 -20.27
CA LEU A 107 -3.92 -4.70 -18.81
C LEU A 107 -3.75 -3.33 -18.13
N PHE A 108 -2.78 -2.54 -18.55
CA PHE A 108 -2.58 -1.18 -18.04
C PHE A 108 -3.77 -0.27 -18.36
N ARG A 109 -4.28 -0.28 -19.60
CA ARG A 109 -5.47 0.51 -19.97
C ARG A 109 -6.67 0.17 -19.11
N LEU A 110 -6.89 -1.12 -18.87
CA LEU A 110 -7.96 -1.61 -18.01
C LEU A 110 -7.78 -1.12 -16.56
N HIS A 111 -6.56 -1.22 -16.01
CA HIS A 111 -6.21 -0.68 -14.68
C HIS A 111 -6.51 0.82 -14.60
N ARG A 112 -5.99 1.62 -15.55
CA ARG A 112 -6.13 3.08 -15.59
C ARG A 112 -7.60 3.50 -15.63
N THR A 113 -8.40 2.90 -16.51
CA THR A 113 -9.84 3.21 -16.58
C THR A 113 -10.57 2.83 -15.29
N GLY A 114 -10.28 1.66 -14.71
CA GLY A 114 -10.85 1.26 -13.42
C GLY A 114 -10.46 2.21 -12.29
N ALA A 115 -9.19 2.62 -12.24
CA ALA A 115 -8.65 3.53 -11.23
C ALA A 115 -9.33 4.90 -11.30
N GLY A 116 -9.51 5.46 -12.51
CA GLY A 116 -10.22 6.72 -12.69
C GLY A 116 -11.68 6.67 -12.24
N ARG A 117 -12.38 5.55 -12.48
CA ARG A 117 -13.77 5.36 -12.05
C ARG A 117 -13.96 5.18 -10.55
N LYS A 118 -12.91 4.77 -9.83
CA LYS A 118 -12.97 4.59 -8.37
C LYS A 118 -13.11 5.93 -7.64
N GLY A 119 -12.45 6.99 -8.11
CA GLY A 119 -12.66 8.37 -7.64
C GLY A 119 -12.19 8.69 -6.21
N VAL A 120 -11.77 7.68 -5.43
CA VAL A 120 -11.20 7.83 -4.09
C VAL A 120 -10.06 6.84 -3.93
N ILE A 121 -8.93 7.30 -3.38
CA ILE A 121 -7.82 6.47 -2.92
C ILE A 121 -8.09 6.03 -1.48
N ASP A 122 -8.07 4.72 -1.26
CA ASP A 122 -8.11 4.11 0.08
C ASP A 122 -6.72 3.54 0.38
N PHE A 123 -5.93 4.29 1.13
CA PHE A 123 -4.57 3.95 1.46
C PHE A 123 -4.52 3.13 2.76
N PHE A 124 -4.20 1.84 2.65
CA PHE A 124 -3.97 1.02 3.82
C PHE A 124 -2.57 1.33 4.39
N HIS A 125 -2.56 2.19 5.40
CA HIS A 125 -1.37 2.69 6.04
C HIS A 125 -0.91 1.71 7.12
N VAL A 126 -0.04 0.76 6.77
CA VAL A 126 0.62 -0.03 7.82
C VAL A 126 1.64 0.85 8.53
N SER A 127 1.49 1.01 9.84
CA SER A 127 2.32 1.95 10.59
C SER A 127 3.81 1.63 10.45
N LYS A 128 4.59 2.69 10.22
CA LYS A 128 6.04 2.65 9.93
C LYS A 128 6.42 1.97 8.62
N ALA A 129 5.49 1.87 7.68
CA ALA A 129 5.76 1.53 6.29
C ALA A 129 5.82 2.75 5.35
N GLY A 130 5.94 3.98 5.90
CA GLY A 130 6.12 5.21 5.11
C GLY A 130 4.82 5.95 4.76
N GLY A 131 3.75 5.76 5.53
CA GLY A 131 2.47 6.40 5.22
C GLY A 131 2.42 7.92 5.42
N THR A 132 3.20 8.49 6.35
CA THR A 132 3.39 9.95 6.42
C THR A 132 3.90 10.47 5.09
N SER A 133 4.95 9.86 4.54
CA SER A 133 5.54 10.25 3.27
C SER A 133 4.57 10.07 2.09
N PHE A 134 3.79 8.98 2.05
CA PHE A 134 2.73 8.78 1.05
C PHE A 134 1.65 9.88 1.14
N CYS A 135 1.20 10.24 2.34
CA CYS A 135 0.21 11.28 2.56
C CYS A 135 0.70 12.67 2.15
N GLN A 136 1.95 13.00 2.44
CA GLN A 136 2.56 14.26 2.02
C GLN A 136 2.75 14.28 0.51
N MET A 137 3.11 13.14 -0.09
CA MET A 137 3.13 12.99 -1.54
C MET A 137 1.75 13.20 -2.16
N ALA A 138 0.69 12.69 -1.53
CA ALA A 138 -0.68 12.92 -1.99
C ALA A 138 -1.07 14.41 -1.91
N LYS A 139 -0.76 15.08 -0.79
CA LYS A 139 -0.94 16.53 -0.63
C LYS A 139 -0.24 17.28 -1.76
N LEU A 140 1.01 16.90 -2.01
CA LEU A 140 1.78 17.48 -3.08
C LEU A 140 1.08 17.20 -4.41
N ASN A 141 0.67 15.99 -4.74
CA ASN A 141 -0.10 15.69 -5.97
C ASN A 141 -1.53 16.27 -6.02
N GLY A 142 -1.91 17.21 -5.16
CA GLY A 142 -3.21 17.91 -5.23
C GLY A 142 -4.39 17.11 -4.67
N CYS A 143 -4.12 16.03 -3.94
CA CYS A 143 -5.15 15.29 -3.23
C CYS A 143 -5.74 16.10 -2.07
N ARG A 144 -6.96 15.73 -1.67
CA ARG A 144 -7.75 16.36 -0.62
C ARG A 144 -8.24 15.32 0.38
N THR A 145 -8.09 15.65 1.66
CA THR A 145 -8.49 14.82 2.80
C THR A 145 -8.83 15.72 3.99
N GLU A 146 -9.20 15.14 5.13
CA GLU A 146 -9.51 15.89 6.35
C GLU A 146 -8.29 16.64 6.89
N SER A 147 -7.13 15.98 6.93
CA SER A 147 -5.87 16.62 7.30
C SER A 147 -4.66 15.81 6.84
N PHE A 148 -3.64 16.50 6.34
CA PHE A 148 -2.33 15.94 6.05
C PHE A 148 -1.34 16.13 7.20
N GLY A 149 -1.74 16.69 8.35
CA GLY A 149 -0.82 16.91 9.47
C GLY A 149 -0.26 15.60 10.02
N ALA A 150 0.94 15.65 10.62
CA ALA A 150 1.69 14.45 11.00
C ALA A 150 0.94 13.52 11.98
N ARG A 151 0.03 14.08 12.78
CA ARG A 151 -0.83 13.32 13.72
C ARG A 151 -2.06 12.69 13.06
N ARG A 152 -2.45 13.19 11.88
CA ARG A 152 -3.64 12.73 11.17
C ARG A 152 -3.29 11.89 9.95
N ASN A 153 -2.20 12.14 9.23
CA ASN A 153 -1.75 11.33 8.08
C ASN A 153 -2.90 10.87 7.17
N CYS A 154 -3.72 11.80 6.66
CA CYS A 154 -4.91 11.53 5.84
C CYS A 154 -6.00 10.66 6.47
N LEU A 155 -6.00 10.45 7.78
CA LEU A 155 -7.07 9.76 8.49
C LEU A 155 -8.33 10.63 8.53
N ILE A 156 -9.47 9.98 8.36
CA ILE A 156 -10.79 10.59 8.57
C ILE A 156 -11.25 10.27 9.98
N ARG A 157 -11.53 11.29 10.80
CA ARG A 157 -11.87 11.08 12.21
C ARG A 157 -13.08 10.16 12.41
N ASP A 158 -14.08 10.31 11.55
CA ASP A 158 -15.34 9.57 11.65
C ASP A 158 -15.20 8.07 11.31
N PHE A 159 -14.08 7.67 10.72
CA PHE A 159 -13.80 6.29 10.33
C PHE A 159 -13.14 5.46 11.44
N ASP A 160 -12.57 6.09 12.46
CA ASP A 160 -11.91 5.43 13.60
C ASP A 160 -10.78 4.45 13.21
N ASP A 161 -10.10 4.71 12.09
CA ASP A 161 -8.96 3.90 11.61
C ASP A 161 -7.61 4.37 12.19
N VAL A 162 -7.66 4.96 13.39
CA VAL A 162 -6.45 5.38 14.10
C VAL A 162 -5.63 4.15 14.54
N PRO A 163 -4.30 4.27 14.62
CA PRO A 163 -3.47 3.17 15.07
C PRO A 163 -3.78 2.73 16.51
N ARG A 164 -3.57 1.45 16.78
CA ARG A 164 -3.79 0.81 18.09
C ARG A 164 -2.58 -0.03 18.51
N TRP A 165 -1.45 0.64 18.71
CA TRP A 165 -0.17 -0.03 18.91
C TRP A 165 0.05 -0.49 20.35
N VAL A 166 -0.15 0.42 21.31
CA VAL A 166 0.25 0.19 22.70
C VAL A 166 -0.91 -0.36 23.52
N ASN A 167 -0.64 -1.48 24.20
CA ASN A 167 -1.53 -2.14 25.15
C ASN A 167 -1.98 -1.18 26.23
N HIS A 168 -3.27 -0.84 26.20
CA HIS A 168 -3.84 0.14 27.11
C HIS A 168 -3.81 -0.33 28.57
N SER A 169 -4.15 -1.59 28.82
CA SER A 169 -4.17 -2.14 30.17
C SER A 169 -2.77 -2.15 30.79
N LEU A 170 -1.76 -2.59 30.03
CA LEU A 170 -0.37 -2.56 30.50
C LEU A 170 0.12 -1.12 30.71
N HIS A 171 -0.12 -0.22 29.75
CA HIS A 171 0.22 1.19 29.88
C HIS A 171 -0.34 1.79 31.18
N THR A 172 -1.64 1.61 31.45
CA THR A 172 -2.30 2.14 32.63
C THR A 172 -1.76 1.52 33.92
N SER A 173 -1.39 0.24 33.91
CA SER A 173 -0.78 -0.41 35.09
C SER A 173 0.62 0.09 35.43
N LEU A 174 1.37 0.56 34.42
CA LEU A 174 2.73 1.10 34.58
C LEU A 174 2.75 2.62 34.79
N ALA A 175 1.65 3.31 34.45
CA ALA A 175 1.58 4.76 34.50
C ALA A 175 1.66 5.29 35.94
N PRO A 176 2.56 6.24 36.24
CA PRO A 176 2.49 7.05 37.44
C PRO A 176 1.11 7.69 37.64
N THR A 177 0.70 7.83 38.91
CA THR A 177 -0.59 8.42 39.28
C THR A 177 -0.78 9.81 38.67
N GLY A 178 -1.92 10.03 38.03
CA GLY A 178 -2.31 11.34 37.47
C GLY A 178 -1.85 11.59 36.03
N LEU A 179 -1.14 10.64 35.40
CA LEU A 179 -0.81 10.76 33.98
C LEU A 179 -2.02 10.47 33.07
N ARG A 180 -2.12 11.26 32.00
CA ARG A 180 -3.14 11.04 30.95
C ARG A 180 -2.65 9.97 29.98
N THR A 181 -3.55 9.06 29.62
CA THR A 181 -3.31 8.07 28.56
C THR A 181 -3.14 8.78 27.22
N PRO A 182 -2.05 8.51 26.48
CA PRO A 182 -1.81 9.11 25.18
C PRO A 182 -2.65 8.44 24.10
N TRP A 183 -2.88 9.14 23.00
CA TRP A 183 -3.74 8.68 21.90
C TRP A 183 -3.29 7.39 21.20
N PHE A 184 -2.04 6.97 21.37
CA PHE A 184 -1.49 5.74 20.78
C PHE A 184 -1.60 4.51 21.71
N ALA A 185 -1.97 4.70 22.98
CA ALA A 185 -2.18 3.65 23.98
C ALA A 185 -3.64 3.17 23.99
N ASN A 186 -4.06 2.63 22.85
CA ASN A 186 -5.45 2.27 22.54
C ASN A 186 -5.63 0.82 22.06
N TRP A 187 -4.62 -0.04 22.21
CA TRP A 187 -4.83 -1.47 21.98
C TRP A 187 -5.69 -2.07 23.09
N GLY A 188 -6.73 -2.81 22.70
CA GLY A 188 -7.67 -3.48 23.62
C GLY A 188 -8.75 -2.59 24.24
N THR A 189 -8.88 -1.31 23.84
CA THR A 189 -9.82 -0.38 24.51
C THR A 189 -11.24 -0.41 23.99
N LYS A 190 -11.42 -0.57 22.69
CA LYS A 190 -12.74 -0.58 22.03
C LYS A 190 -12.65 -1.28 20.68
N LEU A 191 -13.79 -1.73 20.16
CA LEU A 191 -13.87 -2.20 18.78
C LEU A 191 -13.94 -1.01 17.80
N ARG A 192 -13.47 -1.18 16.56
CA ARG A 192 -13.66 -0.18 15.50
C ARG A 192 -15.16 0.00 15.24
N ARG A 193 -15.58 1.25 15.05
CA ARG A 193 -16.92 1.55 14.55
C ARG A 193 -17.08 0.96 13.15
N GLU A 194 -18.04 0.04 12.98
CA GLU A 194 -18.31 -0.52 11.67
C GLU A 194 -18.82 0.56 10.70
N MET A 195 -18.15 0.68 9.55
CA MET A 195 -18.58 1.54 8.46
C MET A 195 -18.34 0.81 7.15
N SER A 196 -19.41 0.63 6.37
CA SER A 196 -19.31 -0.03 5.07
C SER A 196 -18.50 0.80 4.08
N CYS A 197 -17.88 0.14 3.11
CA CYS A 197 -17.15 0.80 2.02
C CYS A 197 -18.00 1.85 1.28
N ASN A 198 -19.29 1.57 1.11
CA ASN A 198 -20.22 2.52 0.49
C ASN A 198 -20.37 3.78 1.34
N LEU A 199 -20.60 3.66 2.65
CA LEU A 199 -20.74 4.82 3.54
C LEU A 199 -19.45 5.64 3.57
N ARG A 200 -18.28 4.98 3.63
CA ARG A 200 -16.97 5.63 3.55
C ARG A 200 -16.84 6.43 2.25
N LYS A 201 -17.11 5.81 1.10
CA LYS A 201 -17.02 6.49 -0.21
C LYS A 201 -17.98 7.68 -0.31
N HIS A 202 -19.23 7.53 0.12
CA HIS A 202 -20.20 8.62 0.12
C HIS A 202 -19.77 9.78 1.01
N PHE A 203 -19.21 9.49 2.19
CA PHE A 203 -18.64 10.50 3.06
C PHE A 203 -17.51 11.28 2.36
N MET A 204 -16.57 10.55 1.75
CA MET A 204 -15.43 11.14 1.03
C MET A 204 -15.89 12.06 -0.10
N LEU A 205 -16.78 11.57 -0.97
CA LEU A 205 -17.30 12.33 -2.10
C LEU A 205 -18.09 13.57 -1.66
N ARG A 206 -18.93 13.46 -0.62
CA ARG A 206 -19.70 14.59 -0.07
C ARG A 206 -18.78 15.70 0.47
N ARG A 207 -17.62 15.33 1.02
CA ARG A 207 -16.61 16.28 1.53
C ARG A 207 -15.61 16.74 0.47
N ARG A 208 -15.75 16.28 -0.78
CA ARG A 208 -14.78 16.51 -1.87
C ARG A 208 -13.37 16.03 -1.48
N TYR A 209 -13.30 14.95 -0.72
CA TYR A 209 -12.05 14.24 -0.43
C TYR A 209 -11.86 13.11 -1.44
N ASN A 210 -10.62 12.90 -1.82
CA ASN A 210 -10.23 11.88 -2.81
C ASN A 210 -9.12 10.95 -2.29
N ILE A 211 -8.68 11.12 -1.04
CA ILE A 211 -7.78 10.19 -0.36
C ILE A 211 -8.13 10.07 1.13
N ALA A 212 -8.19 8.84 1.63
CA ALA A 212 -8.20 8.54 3.06
C ALA A 212 -7.17 7.45 3.38
N ALA A 213 -6.60 7.52 4.58
CA ALA A 213 -5.79 6.45 5.13
C ALA A 213 -6.61 5.58 6.09
N ASN A 214 -6.21 4.32 6.20
CA ASN A 214 -6.62 3.39 7.25
C ASN A 214 -5.36 2.84 7.93
N GLU A 215 -5.12 3.19 9.21
CA GLU A 215 -3.94 2.77 9.98
C GLU A 215 -4.25 1.67 11.01
N PHE A 216 -5.40 1.01 10.90
CA PHE A 216 -5.82 -0.03 11.83
C PHE A 216 -5.85 -1.42 11.21
N THR A 217 -6.98 -1.82 10.60
CA THR A 217 -7.17 -3.16 10.03
C THR A 217 -8.03 -3.10 8.77
N LEU A 218 -7.91 -4.10 7.90
CA LEU A 218 -8.80 -4.25 6.75
C LEU A 218 -10.27 -4.45 7.17
N TYR A 219 -11.19 -4.20 6.24
CA TYR A 219 -12.63 -4.10 6.51
C TYR A 219 -13.31 -5.46 6.60
N GLY A 220 -14.51 -5.53 7.20
CA GLY A 220 -15.40 -6.70 7.15
C GLY A 220 -15.09 -7.87 8.08
N ALA A 221 -13.88 -7.93 8.67
CA ALA A 221 -13.46 -9.02 9.55
C ALA A 221 -13.58 -8.69 11.06
N GLN A 222 -14.69 -8.06 11.46
CA GLN A 222 -15.01 -7.87 12.89
C GLN A 222 -15.49 -9.17 13.55
N ALA A 223 -16.34 -9.93 12.84
CA ALA A 223 -16.89 -11.20 13.35
C ALA A 223 -16.24 -12.45 12.75
N THR A 224 -15.82 -12.38 11.47
CA THR A 224 -15.29 -13.54 10.74
C THR A 224 -14.12 -13.12 9.84
N PRO A 225 -12.92 -13.73 9.96
CA PRO A 225 -11.75 -13.28 9.19
C PRO A 225 -11.92 -13.46 7.68
N ARG A 226 -12.74 -14.42 7.24
CA ARG A 226 -13.06 -14.66 5.82
C ARG A 226 -13.80 -13.53 5.13
N ASN A 227 -14.41 -12.62 5.90
CA ASN A 227 -15.08 -11.45 5.35
C ASN A 227 -14.13 -10.28 5.11
N VAL A 228 -12.82 -10.47 5.30
CA VAL A 228 -11.85 -9.40 5.09
C VAL A 228 -11.80 -8.95 3.64
N HIS A 229 -11.85 -7.64 3.42
CA HIS A 229 -11.84 -7.08 2.07
C HIS A 229 -11.22 -5.68 2.00
N THR A 230 -10.72 -5.34 0.83
CA THR A 230 -10.48 -3.95 0.41
C THR A 230 -11.80 -3.32 -0.05
N CYS A 231 -11.87 -2.00 -0.23
CA CYS A 231 -13.10 -1.38 -0.72
C CYS A 231 -13.14 -1.41 -2.26
N PRO A 232 -14.00 -2.22 -2.90
CA PRO A 232 -13.99 -2.40 -4.37
C PRO A 232 -14.14 -1.11 -5.16
N GLY A 233 -14.96 -0.19 -4.63
CA GLY A 233 -15.25 1.11 -5.24
C GLY A 233 -14.15 2.15 -5.05
N ASN A 234 -13.06 1.85 -4.35
CA ASN A 234 -11.93 2.76 -4.11
C ASN A 234 -10.67 2.20 -4.80
N LEU A 235 -9.69 3.06 -5.10
CA LEU A 235 -8.34 2.67 -5.50
C LEU A 235 -7.57 2.30 -4.24
N ASN A 236 -7.42 1.00 -4.00
CA ASN A 236 -6.82 0.47 -2.79
C ASN A 236 -5.31 0.39 -2.96
N VAL A 237 -4.59 1.14 -2.15
CA VAL A 237 -3.14 1.24 -2.19
C VAL A 237 -2.57 0.75 -0.87
N LEU A 238 -1.52 -0.06 -0.90
CA LEU A 238 -0.77 -0.47 0.28
C LEU A 238 0.71 -0.32 0.02
N GLN A 239 1.39 0.34 0.96
CA GLN A 239 2.84 0.40 1.00
C GLN A 239 3.37 -0.59 2.05
N LEU A 240 4.22 -1.50 1.60
CA LEU A 240 4.93 -2.44 2.44
C LEU A 240 6.34 -1.92 2.74
N ARG A 241 6.87 -2.40 3.84
CA ARG A 241 8.26 -2.23 4.30
C ARG A 241 8.73 -3.56 4.87
N HIS A 242 10.01 -3.86 4.69
CA HIS A 242 10.64 -5.05 5.25
C HIS A 242 10.27 -5.19 6.75
N PRO A 243 9.65 -6.31 7.17
CA PRO A 243 9.06 -6.46 8.50
C PRO A 243 10.02 -6.13 9.65
N TYR A 244 11.29 -6.50 9.53
CA TYR A 244 12.30 -6.23 10.56
C TYR A 244 12.65 -4.74 10.67
N THR A 245 12.79 -4.06 9.53
CA THR A 245 13.09 -2.63 9.47
C THR A 245 11.89 -1.82 9.97
N ARG A 246 10.67 -2.26 9.62
CA ARG A 246 9.43 -1.71 10.17
C ARG A 246 9.37 -1.88 11.69
N LEU A 247 9.62 -3.09 12.20
CA LEU A 247 9.64 -3.39 13.64
C LEU A 247 10.62 -2.47 14.38
N ARG A 248 11.85 -2.36 13.88
CA ARG A 248 12.89 -1.51 14.46
C ARG A 248 12.42 -0.07 14.54
N SER A 249 11.89 0.45 13.42
CA SER A 249 11.36 1.81 13.33
C SER A 249 10.17 2.03 14.26
N HIS A 250 9.35 1.01 14.49
CA HIS A 250 8.19 1.08 15.38
C HIS A 250 8.61 1.16 16.85
N ILE A 251 9.53 0.30 17.30
CA ILE A 251 10.08 0.34 18.66
C ILE A 251 10.75 1.68 18.93
N MET A 252 11.62 2.13 18.02
CA MET A 252 12.30 3.42 18.14
C MET A 252 11.30 4.58 18.24
N TRP A 253 10.23 4.55 17.46
CA TRP A 253 9.22 5.58 17.48
C TRP A 253 8.39 5.59 18.76
N VAL A 254 7.94 4.43 19.22
CA VAL A 254 7.18 4.33 20.47
C VAL A 254 8.05 4.80 21.62
N TRP A 255 9.31 4.39 21.68
CA TRP A 255 10.26 4.91 22.66
C TRP A 255 10.35 6.44 22.63
N ALA A 256 10.59 7.02 21.45
CA ALA A 256 10.67 8.47 21.29
C ALA A 256 9.36 9.19 21.67
N LEU A 257 8.20 8.59 21.40
CA LEU A 257 6.91 9.13 21.83
C LEU A 257 6.77 9.16 23.35
N TYR A 258 7.18 8.08 24.04
CA TYR A 258 7.14 8.03 25.50
C TYR A 258 8.13 9.02 26.13
N ASP A 259 9.38 9.06 25.63
CA ASP A 259 10.41 10.01 26.06
C ASP A 259 9.92 11.46 25.90
N HIS A 260 9.27 11.79 24.78
CA HIS A 260 8.71 13.12 24.55
C HIS A 260 7.48 13.43 25.42
N HIS A 261 6.50 12.51 25.51
CA HIS A 261 5.25 12.77 26.22
C HIS A 261 5.39 12.75 27.74
N PHE A 262 6.27 11.89 28.27
CA PHE A 262 6.40 11.64 29.71
C PHE A 262 7.73 12.08 30.29
N LYS A 263 8.71 12.45 29.45
CA LYS A 263 10.02 12.97 29.88
C LYS A 263 10.69 12.05 30.90
N GLU A 264 11.02 12.56 32.08
CA GLU A 264 11.69 11.83 33.14
C GLU A 264 10.86 10.61 33.62
N GLN A 265 9.54 10.64 33.41
CA GLN A 265 8.62 9.57 33.81
C GLN A 265 8.54 8.43 32.77
N ALA A 266 9.15 8.59 31.59
CA ALA A 266 9.13 7.57 30.54
C ALA A 266 9.72 6.22 31.02
N ALA A 267 10.71 6.26 31.92
CA ALA A 267 11.35 5.06 32.47
C ALA A 267 10.37 4.12 33.20
N ALA A 268 9.31 4.65 33.81
CA ALA A 268 8.30 3.85 34.51
C ALA A 268 7.56 2.86 33.59
N PHE A 269 7.43 3.22 32.30
CA PHE A 269 6.76 2.39 31.30
C PHE A 269 7.64 1.28 30.73
N PHE A 270 8.94 1.27 31.04
CA PHE A 270 9.92 0.32 30.51
C PHE A 270 10.75 -0.31 31.64
N PRO A 271 10.11 -1.07 32.57
CA PRO A 271 10.81 -1.75 33.66
C PRO A 271 11.84 -2.77 33.16
N SER A 272 11.63 -3.27 31.93
CA SER A 272 12.66 -3.94 31.14
C SER A 272 12.54 -3.48 29.68
N ARG A 273 13.59 -3.74 28.89
CA ARG A 273 13.57 -3.50 27.43
C ARG A 273 13.69 -4.81 26.65
N GLY A 274 13.35 -5.93 27.29
CA GLY A 274 13.46 -7.27 26.70
C GLY A 274 12.33 -7.58 25.74
N ALA A 275 12.46 -8.71 25.02
CA ALA A 275 11.48 -9.15 24.04
C ALA A 275 10.09 -9.36 24.63
N ALA A 276 10.03 -9.94 25.84
CA ALA A 276 8.77 -10.20 26.54
C ALA A 276 7.99 -8.90 26.80
N HIS A 277 8.65 -7.89 27.37
CA HIS A 277 8.01 -6.61 27.66
C HIS A 277 7.55 -5.88 26.40
N TRP A 278 8.39 -5.84 25.35
CA TRP A 278 7.96 -5.27 24.06
C TRP A 278 6.79 -6.04 23.45
N GLY A 279 6.77 -7.38 23.59
CA GLY A 279 5.66 -8.24 23.18
C GLY A 279 4.35 -7.91 23.89
N GLU A 280 4.39 -7.63 25.19
CA GLU A 280 3.18 -7.26 25.95
C GLU A 280 2.74 -5.82 25.71
N LEU A 281 3.69 -4.90 25.55
CA LEU A 281 3.42 -3.48 25.34
C LEU A 281 2.94 -3.18 23.92
N LEU A 282 3.52 -3.84 22.92
CA LEU A 282 3.25 -3.63 21.49
C LEU A 282 2.83 -4.94 20.80
N PRO A 283 1.77 -5.63 21.25
CA PRO A 283 1.48 -7.00 20.86
C PRO A 283 1.30 -7.18 19.36
N ALA A 284 0.53 -6.29 18.70
CA ALA A 284 0.35 -6.37 17.27
C ALA A 284 1.61 -5.93 16.51
N ALA A 285 2.30 -4.87 16.96
CA ALA A 285 3.43 -4.30 16.25
C ALA A 285 4.73 -5.12 16.39
N THR A 286 4.82 -6.04 17.36
CA THR A 286 5.99 -6.90 17.58
C THR A 286 5.82 -8.33 17.07
N ASN A 287 4.63 -8.72 16.65
CA ASN A 287 4.32 -10.08 16.23
C ASN A 287 3.42 -10.10 14.98
N ASN A 288 4.00 -10.35 13.81
CA ASN A 288 3.30 -10.51 12.53
C ASN A 288 2.25 -9.42 12.24
N TYR A 289 2.68 -8.17 12.31
CA TYR A 289 1.82 -6.99 12.19
C TYR A 289 1.05 -6.91 10.88
N TYR A 290 1.63 -7.31 9.74
CA TYR A 290 0.92 -7.31 8.46
C TYR A 290 -0.23 -8.30 8.46
N ILE A 291 0.00 -9.55 8.90
CA ILE A 291 -1.07 -10.57 8.97
C ILE A 291 -2.22 -10.08 9.85
N ARG A 292 -1.89 -9.56 11.03
CA ARG A 292 -2.86 -8.97 11.96
C ARG A 292 -3.68 -7.86 11.34
N SER A 293 -3.01 -6.94 10.65
CA SER A 293 -3.66 -5.76 10.07
C SER A 293 -4.51 -6.15 8.84
N LEU A 294 -4.04 -7.09 8.02
CA LEU A 294 -4.73 -7.53 6.81
C LEU A 294 -5.89 -8.48 7.03
N LEU A 295 -6.01 -9.11 8.20
CA LEU A 295 -7.07 -10.08 8.49
C LEU A 295 -8.15 -9.55 9.44
N GLY A 296 -8.16 -8.24 9.68
CA GLY A 296 -9.19 -7.59 10.47
C GLY A 296 -8.96 -7.65 11.97
N GLU A 297 -9.88 -7.00 12.67
CA GLU A 297 -9.80 -6.74 14.11
C GLU A 297 -9.74 -8.00 14.97
N GLN A 298 -10.45 -9.07 14.58
CA GLN A 298 -10.43 -10.34 15.32
C GLN A 298 -9.03 -10.97 15.33
N VAL A 299 -8.34 -11.00 14.18
CA VAL A 299 -6.99 -11.53 14.08
C VAL A 299 -5.98 -10.57 14.71
N TYR A 300 -6.24 -9.26 14.65
CA TYR A 300 -5.38 -8.24 15.22
C TYR A 300 -5.10 -8.45 16.72
N TYR A 301 -6.12 -8.91 17.46
CA TYR A 301 -6.06 -9.10 18.91
C TYR A 301 -5.68 -10.52 19.37
N LEU A 302 -5.44 -11.47 18.45
CA LEU A 302 -5.00 -12.83 18.84
C LEU A 302 -3.68 -12.81 19.61
N SER A 303 -3.43 -13.82 20.43
CA SER A 303 -2.09 -14.03 20.98
C SER A 303 -1.09 -14.40 19.88
N ALA A 304 0.21 -14.27 20.18
CA ALA A 304 1.26 -14.68 19.26
C ALA A 304 1.21 -16.17 18.90
N ALA A 305 0.80 -17.02 19.86
CA ALA A 305 0.76 -18.47 19.70
C ALA A 305 -0.37 -18.96 18.78
N GLU A 306 -1.42 -18.14 18.58
CA GLU A 306 -2.56 -18.49 17.74
C GLU A 306 -2.32 -18.22 16.24
N LEU A 307 -1.35 -17.35 15.91
CA LEU A 307 -1.00 -17.07 14.52
C LEU A 307 -0.22 -18.23 13.90
N ASN A 308 -0.64 -18.65 12.71
CA ASN A 308 -0.15 -19.85 12.06
C ASN A 308 -0.21 -19.76 10.53
N GLY A 309 0.14 -20.85 9.85
CA GLY A 309 0.17 -20.93 8.38
C GLY A 309 -1.18 -20.64 7.70
N THR A 310 -2.31 -20.94 8.35
CA THR A 310 -3.64 -20.63 7.83
C THR A 310 -3.87 -19.12 7.74
N HIS A 311 -3.43 -18.37 8.75
CA HIS A 311 -3.47 -16.91 8.73
C HIS A 311 -2.57 -16.35 7.64
N LEU A 312 -1.36 -16.90 7.45
CA LEU A 312 -0.50 -16.49 6.34
C LEU A 312 -1.15 -16.72 4.97
N ALA A 313 -1.80 -17.88 4.76
CA ALA A 313 -2.51 -18.17 3.52
C ALA A 313 -3.64 -17.15 3.27
N ALA A 314 -4.48 -16.88 4.28
CA ALA A 314 -5.55 -15.89 4.18
C ALA A 314 -5.00 -14.47 3.92
N ALA A 315 -3.91 -14.08 4.59
CA ALA A 315 -3.32 -12.75 4.42
C ALA A 315 -2.71 -12.57 3.01
N ARG A 316 -2.17 -13.62 2.40
CA ARG A 316 -1.75 -13.60 0.99
C ARG A 316 -2.94 -13.35 0.07
N LEU A 317 -4.09 -13.97 0.34
CA LEU A 317 -5.30 -13.74 -0.44
C LEU A 317 -5.84 -12.30 -0.25
N ALA A 318 -5.79 -11.76 0.97
CA ALA A 318 -6.13 -10.36 1.22
C ALA A 318 -5.20 -9.39 0.46
N LEU A 319 -3.90 -9.69 0.43
CA LEU A 319 -2.91 -8.87 -0.26
C LEU A 319 -3.13 -8.82 -1.78
N LEU A 320 -3.68 -9.89 -2.38
CA LEU A 320 -4.00 -9.93 -3.81
C LEU A 320 -5.07 -8.93 -4.22
N GLN A 321 -5.92 -8.49 -3.30
CA GLN A 321 -7.04 -7.56 -3.59
C GLN A 321 -6.60 -6.10 -3.76
N PHE A 322 -5.38 -5.74 -3.36
CA PHE A 322 -4.91 -4.36 -3.51
C PHE A 322 -4.63 -4.04 -4.97
N ASP A 323 -5.13 -2.90 -5.43
CA ASP A 323 -4.95 -2.43 -6.80
C ASP A 323 -3.50 -2.04 -7.08
N VAL A 324 -2.85 -1.44 -6.07
CA VAL A 324 -1.46 -0.98 -6.10
C VAL A 324 -0.72 -1.41 -4.84
N LEU A 325 0.44 -2.03 -5.02
CA LEU A 325 1.36 -2.40 -3.95
C LEU A 325 2.69 -1.67 -4.14
N LEU A 326 3.13 -0.95 -3.12
CA LEU A 326 4.37 -0.20 -3.09
C LEU A 326 5.35 -0.85 -2.11
N LEU A 327 6.65 -0.70 -2.33
CA LEU A 327 7.69 -1.19 -1.42
C LEU A 327 8.58 -0.03 -1.00
N LEU A 328 8.58 0.35 0.29
CA LEU A 328 9.32 1.52 0.78
C LEU A 328 10.81 1.45 0.43
N GLU A 329 11.40 0.25 0.39
CA GLU A 329 12.81 0.04 0.05
C GLU A 329 13.14 0.18 -1.44
N GLU A 330 12.16 0.28 -2.33
CA GLU A 330 12.35 0.28 -3.79
C GLU A 330 11.91 1.62 -4.42
N PRO A 331 12.70 2.71 -4.25
CA PRO A 331 12.30 4.04 -4.70
C PRO A 331 12.08 4.12 -6.21
N ALA A 332 12.95 3.54 -7.03
CA ALA A 332 12.83 3.57 -8.49
C ALA A 332 11.57 2.84 -8.99
N MET A 333 11.24 1.70 -8.37
CA MET A 333 9.99 0.99 -8.68
C MET A 333 8.79 1.83 -8.24
N ASN A 334 8.84 2.43 -7.05
CA ASN A 334 7.74 3.28 -6.57
C ASN A 334 7.52 4.51 -7.46
N GLU A 335 8.56 5.12 -8.02
CA GLU A 335 8.40 6.23 -8.98
C GLU A 335 7.54 5.81 -10.18
N LEU A 336 7.87 4.66 -10.79
CA LEU A 336 7.06 4.06 -11.84
C LEU A 336 5.63 3.77 -11.36
N LEU A 337 5.45 3.21 -10.17
CA LEU A 337 4.13 2.84 -9.66
C LEU A 337 3.29 4.08 -9.27
N PHE A 338 3.89 5.16 -8.78
CA PHE A 338 3.19 6.42 -8.54
C PHE A 338 2.69 7.00 -9.85
N GLU A 339 3.55 7.06 -10.88
CA GLU A 339 3.18 7.55 -12.21
C GLU A 339 2.10 6.68 -12.85
N MET A 340 2.36 5.38 -12.96
CA MET A 340 1.56 4.49 -13.80
C MET A 340 0.40 3.85 -13.05
N ALA A 341 0.56 3.54 -11.76
CA ALA A 341 -0.49 2.83 -11.02
C ALA A 341 -1.43 3.80 -10.30
N VAL A 342 -0.91 4.89 -9.73
CA VAL A 342 -1.69 5.90 -8.99
C VAL A 342 -2.08 7.08 -9.90
N GLY A 343 -1.24 7.42 -10.88
CA GLY A 343 -1.42 8.57 -11.77
C GLY A 343 -0.75 9.85 -11.27
N TRP A 344 0.08 9.77 -10.24
CA TRP A 344 0.76 10.92 -9.65
C TRP A 344 1.96 11.36 -10.48
N SER A 345 2.11 12.66 -10.69
CA SER A 345 3.24 13.21 -11.43
C SER A 345 4.50 13.36 -10.59
N LEU A 346 4.36 13.38 -9.26
CA LEU A 346 5.48 13.48 -8.33
C LEU A 346 5.67 12.17 -7.58
N GLY A 347 6.93 11.74 -7.50
CA GLY A 347 7.39 10.57 -6.74
C GLY A 347 8.38 10.93 -5.62
N PHE A 348 8.88 9.92 -4.91
CA PHE A 348 9.78 10.10 -3.77
C PHE A 348 11.12 10.77 -4.12
N GLY A 349 11.64 10.61 -5.34
CA GLY A 349 12.88 11.26 -5.77
C GLY A 349 12.83 12.79 -5.74
N GLU A 350 11.64 13.38 -5.77
CA GLU A 350 11.45 14.84 -5.91
C GLU A 350 11.09 15.53 -4.58
N VAL A 351 10.89 14.75 -3.51
CA VAL A 351 10.31 15.22 -2.26
C VAL A 351 11.09 14.63 -1.08
N HIS A 352 11.66 15.51 -0.25
CA HIS A 352 12.41 15.11 0.93
C HIS A 352 11.79 15.67 2.21
N ALA A 353 11.65 14.81 3.22
CA ALA A 353 11.30 15.24 4.56
C ALA A 353 12.52 15.90 5.18
N ARG A 354 12.38 17.14 5.62
CA ARG A 354 13.36 17.70 6.55
C ARG A 354 13.11 17.07 7.91
N THR A 355 14.14 16.42 8.46
CA THR A 355 14.31 15.93 9.86
C THR A 355 14.05 14.44 10.15
N SER A 356 15.07 13.81 10.76
CA SER A 356 14.95 12.49 11.43
C SER A 356 16.13 12.14 12.37
N SER A 357 17.26 12.86 12.33
CA SER A 357 18.47 12.46 13.07
C SER A 357 18.30 12.43 14.59
N GLN A 358 17.72 13.47 15.20
CA GLN A 358 17.49 13.51 16.65
C GLN A 358 16.47 12.46 17.12
N LEU A 359 15.39 12.26 16.35
CA LEU A 359 14.41 11.19 16.60
C LEU A 359 15.06 9.81 16.53
N HIS A 360 16.00 9.63 15.61
CA HIS A 360 16.72 8.39 15.43
C HIS A 360 17.63 8.09 16.64
N GLU A 361 18.35 9.09 17.16
CA GLU A 361 19.20 8.93 18.35
C GLU A 361 18.40 8.60 19.60
N VAL A 362 17.34 9.38 19.89
CA VAL A 362 16.47 9.14 21.05
C VAL A 362 15.81 7.77 20.96
N GLY A 363 15.24 7.44 19.79
CA GLY A 363 14.55 6.18 19.57
C GLY A 363 15.47 4.96 19.65
N ALA A 364 16.73 5.09 19.23
CA ALA A 364 17.69 3.99 19.28
C ALA A 364 17.92 3.46 20.70
N ARG A 365 17.74 4.32 21.73
CA ARG A 365 17.83 3.92 23.15
C ARG A 365 16.76 2.90 23.57
N GLY A 366 15.64 2.83 22.85
CA GLY A 366 14.58 1.87 23.10
C GLY A 366 14.82 0.48 22.51
N LEU A 367 15.85 0.32 21.67
CA LEU A 367 16.11 -0.98 21.05
C LEU A 367 16.56 -2.01 22.10
N PRO A 368 16.05 -3.26 22.00
CA PRO A 368 16.44 -4.34 22.89
C PRO A 368 17.89 -4.78 22.66
N ALA A 369 18.41 -5.57 23.59
CA ALA A 369 19.69 -6.28 23.41
C ALA A 369 19.61 -7.29 22.26
N ALA A 370 20.76 -7.80 21.81
CA ALA A 370 20.85 -8.66 20.63
C ALA A 370 19.98 -9.93 20.70
N ASP A 371 19.99 -10.64 21.84
CA ASP A 371 19.23 -11.89 22.00
C ASP A 371 17.71 -11.63 22.01
N ASP A 372 17.28 -10.59 22.72
CA ASP A 372 15.89 -10.13 22.73
C ASP A 372 15.44 -9.67 21.33
N TRP A 373 16.32 -8.95 20.61
CA TRP A 373 16.05 -8.55 19.24
C TRP A 373 15.84 -9.77 18.34
N ALA A 374 16.70 -10.79 18.44
CA ALA A 374 16.57 -12.03 17.68
C ALA A 374 15.23 -12.74 17.97
N ALA A 375 14.79 -12.78 19.22
CA ALA A 375 13.49 -13.34 19.60
C ALA A 375 12.31 -12.58 18.97
N LEU A 376 12.38 -11.25 18.93
CA LEU A 376 11.35 -10.43 18.25
C LEU A 376 11.38 -10.66 16.73
N LEU A 377 12.55 -10.77 16.10
CA LEU A 377 12.65 -11.11 14.68
C LEU A 377 12.03 -12.49 14.38
N GLN A 378 12.30 -13.48 15.23
CA GLN A 378 11.71 -14.81 15.12
C GLN A 378 10.18 -14.79 15.22
N SER A 379 9.62 -13.86 16.00
CA SER A 379 8.18 -13.66 16.11
C SER A 379 7.52 -13.06 14.85
N ASN A 380 8.30 -12.68 13.83
CA ASN A 380 7.82 -12.05 12.59
C ASN A 380 8.08 -12.90 11.32
N GLN A 381 8.36 -14.20 11.45
CA GLN A 381 8.65 -15.05 10.29
C GLN A 381 7.49 -15.18 9.30
N LEU A 382 6.23 -15.14 9.77
CA LEU A 382 5.09 -15.22 8.85
C LEU A 382 4.94 -13.92 8.05
N ASP A 383 5.14 -12.78 8.69
CA ASP A 383 5.20 -11.47 8.02
C ASP A 383 6.34 -11.39 7.01
N MET A 384 7.49 -12.00 7.28
CA MET A 384 8.59 -12.09 6.30
C MET A 384 8.17 -12.85 5.04
N GLN A 385 7.45 -13.96 5.19
CA GLN A 385 6.93 -14.72 4.06
C GLN A 385 5.84 -13.95 3.30
N LEU A 386 5.01 -13.20 4.01
CA LEU A 386 3.99 -12.36 3.42
C LEU A 386 4.59 -11.16 2.67
N TYR A 387 5.61 -10.51 3.24
CA TYR A 387 6.33 -9.41 2.60
C TYR A 387 6.99 -9.86 1.30
N ARG A 388 7.69 -11.01 1.30
CA ARG A 388 8.27 -11.58 0.06
C ARG A 388 7.22 -11.83 -1.00
N PHE A 389 6.04 -12.30 -0.60
CA PHE A 389 4.91 -12.47 -1.51
C PHE A 389 4.42 -11.12 -2.05
N GLY A 390 4.20 -10.13 -1.19
CA GLY A 390 3.82 -8.76 -1.60
C GLY A 390 4.82 -8.09 -2.52
N ALA A 391 6.12 -8.28 -2.26
CA ALA A 391 7.19 -7.77 -3.11
C ALA A 391 7.16 -8.40 -4.50
N LEU A 392 6.90 -9.71 -4.59
CA LEU A 392 6.66 -10.38 -5.87
C LEU A 392 5.46 -9.77 -6.60
N LEU A 393 4.35 -9.48 -5.90
CA LEU A 393 3.17 -8.87 -6.54
C LEU A 393 3.46 -7.47 -7.07
N ALA A 394 4.17 -6.64 -6.30
CA ALA A 394 4.60 -5.31 -6.71
C ALA A 394 5.52 -5.35 -7.93
N LEU A 395 6.47 -6.30 -7.97
CA LEU A 395 7.36 -6.51 -9.11
C LEU A 395 6.61 -6.97 -10.37
N LEU A 396 5.60 -7.83 -10.21
CA LEU A 396 4.74 -8.21 -11.33
C LEU A 396 3.99 -6.97 -11.86
N ASP A 397 3.38 -6.18 -10.99
CA ASP A 397 2.70 -4.96 -11.41
C ASP A 397 3.66 -3.96 -12.10
N SER A 398 4.89 -3.80 -11.59
CA SER A 398 5.89 -2.91 -12.18
C SER A 398 6.30 -3.33 -13.58
N VAL A 399 6.42 -4.62 -13.89
CA VAL A 399 6.73 -5.09 -15.25
C VAL A 399 5.61 -4.72 -16.24
N VAL A 400 4.34 -4.90 -15.86
CA VAL A 400 3.21 -4.50 -16.73
C VAL A 400 3.25 -3.00 -17.01
N PHE A 401 3.49 -2.21 -15.97
CA PHE A 401 3.46 -0.76 -16.08
C PHE A 401 4.68 -0.18 -16.78
N ASP A 402 5.87 -0.79 -16.62
CA ASP A 402 7.07 -0.40 -17.34
C ASP A 402 6.91 -0.64 -18.86
N ILE A 403 6.40 -1.81 -19.25
CA ILE A 403 6.10 -2.12 -20.66
C ILE A 403 5.09 -1.12 -21.23
N ALA A 404 4.04 -0.79 -20.47
CA ALA A 404 3.05 0.18 -20.90
C ALA A 404 3.65 1.60 -21.03
N ARG A 405 4.57 1.96 -20.12
CA ARG A 405 5.28 3.24 -20.15
C ARG A 405 6.15 3.36 -21.41
N GLU A 406 6.96 2.33 -21.69
CA GLU A 406 7.79 2.23 -22.90
C GLU A 406 6.96 2.23 -24.20
N ALA A 407 5.72 1.73 -24.15
CA ALA A 407 4.76 1.85 -25.25
C ALA A 407 4.13 3.25 -25.40
N GLY A 408 4.64 4.26 -24.70
CA GLY A 408 4.18 5.65 -24.78
C GLY A 408 2.89 5.93 -24.00
N LEU A 409 2.49 5.05 -23.07
CA LEU A 409 1.33 5.28 -22.19
C LEU A 409 1.72 5.85 -20.82
N GLY A 410 3.02 6.08 -20.60
CA GLY A 410 3.55 6.97 -19.57
C GLY A 410 2.90 8.35 -19.65
N ALA A 411 2.99 9.13 -18.59
CA ALA A 411 2.20 10.34 -18.40
C ALA A 411 1.98 11.19 -19.68
N GLY A 412 0.82 10.98 -20.31
CA GLY A 412 0.01 12.00 -20.97
C GLY A 412 -0.59 13.02 -19.97
N TYR A 413 -0.20 12.93 -18.69
CA TYR A 413 -0.19 14.00 -17.71
C TYR A 413 1.07 14.89 -17.81
N THR A 414 1.69 14.93 -18.99
CA THR A 414 2.61 15.99 -19.38
C THR A 414 1.85 17.33 -19.36
N ALA A 415 1.98 18.04 -18.23
CA ALA A 415 2.05 19.49 -18.16
C ALA A 415 1.05 20.28 -19.03
N LEU A 416 -0.21 20.38 -18.59
CA LEU A 416 -0.93 21.65 -18.74
C LEU A 416 -0.15 22.71 -17.93
N GLY A 417 0.91 23.28 -18.50
CA GLY A 417 1.66 24.35 -17.85
C GLY A 417 3.16 24.48 -18.14
N ARG A 418 3.81 23.57 -18.88
CA ARG A 418 5.08 23.93 -19.54
C ARG A 418 4.73 24.44 -20.93
N ALA A 419 4.22 25.67 -20.96
CA ALA A 419 4.38 26.48 -22.15
C ALA A 419 5.86 26.40 -22.53
N ALA A 420 6.14 26.04 -23.79
CA ALA A 420 7.44 26.25 -24.40
C ALA A 420 7.69 27.76 -24.44
N GLY A 421 8.05 28.33 -23.30
CA GLY A 421 8.58 29.68 -23.19
C GLY A 421 9.98 29.62 -23.75
N GLY A 422 10.14 30.24 -24.93
CA GLY A 422 11.41 30.37 -25.61
C GLY A 422 12.51 30.83 -24.66
N ALA A 423 13.69 30.25 -24.87
CA ALA A 423 14.92 30.85 -24.43
C ALA A 423 14.94 32.30 -24.94
N ASP A 424 14.92 33.25 -24.01
CA ASP A 424 15.64 34.53 -24.07
C ASP A 424 15.32 35.33 -22.80
N GLY A 425 16.34 35.54 -21.97
CA GLY A 425 16.20 36.37 -20.76
C GLY A 425 17.28 36.12 -19.73
N ALA A 426 18.51 36.50 -20.04
CA ALA A 426 19.56 36.65 -19.05
C ALA A 426 19.15 37.72 -18.02
N GLY A 427 18.97 37.31 -16.76
CA GLY A 427 18.69 38.21 -15.66
C GLY A 427 19.36 37.70 -14.39
N SER A 428 20.56 38.20 -14.11
CA SER A 428 21.25 37.99 -12.84
C SER A 428 20.51 38.72 -11.72
N GLY A 429 20.11 38.01 -10.68
CA GLY A 429 19.55 38.59 -9.46
C GLY A 429 19.92 37.73 -8.26
N GLY A 430 20.94 38.15 -7.52
CA GLY A 430 21.33 37.53 -6.26
C GLY A 430 20.24 37.68 -5.20
N GLY A 431 19.91 36.57 -4.54
CA GLY A 431 19.00 36.51 -3.39
C GLY A 431 19.66 35.71 -2.28
N GLY A 432 19.83 36.34 -1.11
CA GLY A 432 20.73 35.90 -0.06
C GLY A 432 20.31 34.60 0.63
N GLY A 433 21.32 33.76 0.91
CA GLY A 433 21.21 32.65 1.83
C GLY A 433 20.93 33.16 3.24
N GLY A 434 19.66 33.13 3.65
CA GLY A 434 19.25 33.34 5.02
C GLY A 434 19.83 32.23 5.90
N GLY A 435 20.68 32.61 6.85
CA GLY A 435 21.28 31.70 7.80
C GLY A 435 20.24 30.92 8.61
N LEU A 436 20.49 29.62 8.74
CA LEU A 436 19.74 28.68 9.57
C LEU A 436 19.67 29.20 11.02
N LYS A 437 18.47 29.47 11.53
CA LYS A 437 18.26 29.69 12.96
C LYS A 437 18.25 28.34 13.67
N ALA A 438 18.93 28.25 14.81
CA ALA A 438 19.07 27.04 15.63
C ALA A 438 17.78 26.54 16.32
N SER A 439 16.60 27.05 15.93
CA SER A 439 15.31 26.76 16.57
C SER A 439 14.47 25.68 15.88
N ASP A 440 14.89 25.14 14.72
CA ASP A 440 14.11 24.14 13.97
C ASP A 440 14.44 22.70 14.43
N GLN A 441 14.38 22.43 15.74
CA GLN A 441 14.43 21.06 16.24
C GLN A 441 13.06 20.40 16.05
N ALA A 442 12.98 19.37 15.21
CA ALA A 442 11.76 18.61 15.03
C ALA A 442 11.50 17.68 16.22
N HIS A 443 10.31 17.75 16.80
CA HIS A 443 9.85 16.86 17.86
C HIS A 443 8.93 15.75 17.32
N PRO A 444 8.78 14.62 18.04
CA PRO A 444 7.86 13.57 17.62
C PRO A 444 6.41 14.09 17.48
N GLY A 445 5.92 14.08 16.24
CA GLY A 445 4.55 14.49 15.93
C GLY A 445 4.36 15.97 15.62
N ASP A 446 5.45 16.71 15.41
CA ASP A 446 5.43 18.00 14.71
C ASP A 446 5.13 17.81 13.22
N ASP A 447 4.58 18.84 12.58
CA ASP A 447 4.40 18.82 11.14
C ASP A 447 5.78 18.91 10.46
N GLU A 448 6.14 17.84 9.76
CA GLU A 448 7.36 17.80 8.96
C GLU A 448 7.28 18.85 7.84
N ASN A 449 8.34 19.63 7.66
CA ASN A 449 8.45 20.55 6.54
C ASN A 449 8.92 19.78 5.30
N TRP A 450 8.03 19.70 4.30
CA TRP A 450 8.29 19.02 3.03
C TRP A 450 8.52 20.05 1.93
N GLU A 451 9.63 19.91 1.22
CA GLU A 451 9.97 20.77 0.10
C GLU A 451 10.07 19.96 -1.19
N VAL A 452 9.62 20.59 -2.28
CA VAL A 452 9.83 20.08 -3.64
C VAL A 452 11.20 20.55 -4.09
N VAL A 453 12.05 19.60 -4.47
CA VAL A 453 13.39 19.93 -4.96
C VAL A 453 13.25 20.69 -6.30
N GLY A 454 13.81 21.91 -6.37
CA GLY A 454 13.89 22.69 -7.61
C GLY A 454 12.84 23.79 -7.83
N GLY A 455 12.01 24.12 -6.83
CA GLY A 455 11.21 25.37 -6.84
C GLY A 455 10.20 25.51 -8.01
N ALA A 456 9.80 24.40 -8.63
CA ALA A 456 8.91 24.43 -9.78
C ALA A 456 7.56 25.07 -9.41
N ASN A 457 7.15 26.09 -10.18
CA ASN A 457 5.82 26.68 -10.12
C ASN A 457 4.82 25.67 -10.68
N ILE A 458 4.15 24.93 -9.79
CA ILE A 458 3.26 23.85 -10.21
C ILE A 458 1.81 24.31 -10.05
N THR A 459 1.26 24.79 -11.16
CA THR A 459 0.02 25.59 -11.19
C THR A 459 -1.26 24.77 -11.33
N GLN A 460 -1.21 23.45 -11.55
CA GLN A 460 -2.39 22.58 -11.43
C GLN A 460 -1.97 21.13 -11.19
N ARG A 461 -2.27 20.60 -9.99
CA ARG A 461 -2.06 19.19 -9.67
C ARG A 461 -3.42 18.54 -9.46
N SER A 462 -3.67 17.46 -10.20
CA SER A 462 -4.84 16.62 -10.04
C SER A 462 -4.38 15.38 -9.27
N CYS A 463 -5.22 14.87 -8.36
CA CYS A 463 -4.91 13.70 -7.52
C CYS A 463 -4.87 12.38 -8.34
N GLY A 464 -3.95 12.30 -9.31
CA GLY A 464 -3.78 11.18 -10.22
C GLY A 464 -5.04 10.81 -11.00
N PHE A 465 -5.26 9.51 -11.18
CA PHE A 465 -6.42 9.05 -11.96
C PHE A 465 -7.76 9.38 -11.28
N VAL A 466 -7.80 9.49 -9.95
CA VAL A 466 -9.05 9.68 -9.21
C VAL A 466 -9.62 11.10 -9.31
N SER A 467 -8.89 12.06 -9.88
CA SER A 467 -9.36 13.45 -10.05
C SER A 467 -10.36 13.65 -11.19
N GLU A 468 -10.48 12.72 -12.15
CA GLU A 468 -11.43 12.85 -13.27
C GLU A 468 -12.90 12.91 -12.81
N TYR A 469 -13.19 12.45 -11.59
CA TYR A 469 -14.54 12.44 -11.02
C TYR A 469 -14.94 13.76 -10.33
N GLU A 470 -14.09 14.80 -10.33
CA GLU A 470 -14.48 16.13 -9.83
C GLU A 470 -15.55 16.83 -10.69
N THR A 471 -15.86 16.30 -11.88
CA THR A 471 -16.88 16.86 -12.78
C THR A 471 -18.25 16.24 -12.56
N GLU A 472 -19.01 16.74 -11.58
CA GLU A 472 -20.50 16.71 -11.40
C GLU A 472 -21.33 15.46 -11.80
N ARG A 473 -20.72 14.32 -12.12
CA ARG A 473 -21.45 13.12 -12.53
C ARG A 473 -21.96 12.41 -11.28
N VAL A 474 -23.27 12.54 -11.07
CA VAL A 474 -24.05 11.73 -10.13
C VAL A 474 -23.64 10.27 -10.31
N VAL A 475 -23.07 9.68 -9.26
CA VAL A 475 -22.69 8.25 -9.26
C VAL A 475 -23.96 7.44 -9.55
N PRO A 476 -23.99 6.61 -10.61
CA PRO A 476 -25.15 5.78 -10.88
C PRO A 476 -25.44 4.86 -9.70
N ALA A 477 -26.70 4.82 -9.25
CA ALA A 477 -27.12 4.06 -8.07
C ALA A 477 -26.82 2.54 -8.13
N HIS A 478 -26.48 1.99 -9.31
CA HIS A 478 -26.14 0.58 -9.48
C HIS A 478 -24.66 0.24 -9.24
N ILE A 479 -23.77 1.23 -9.09
CA ILE A 479 -22.39 1.00 -8.60
C ILE A 479 -22.40 0.79 -7.06
N VAL A 480 -23.56 0.96 -6.43
CA VAL A 480 -23.84 0.59 -5.04
C VAL A 480 -24.12 -0.91 -4.99
N ILE A 481 -23.08 -1.72 -4.85
CA ILE A 481 -23.23 -3.13 -4.46
C ILE A 481 -23.88 -3.13 -3.07
N ARG A 482 -25.04 -3.77 -2.92
CA ARG A 482 -25.75 -3.93 -1.65
C ARG A 482 -24.96 -4.79 -0.67
#